data_AF-A0AA36N7E9-F1
#
_entry.id   AF-A0AA36N7E9-F1
#
_cell.length_a   1.000
_cell.length_b   1.000
_cell.length_c   1.000
_cell.angle_alpha   90.00
_cell.angle_beta   90.00
_cell.angle_gamma   90.00
#
_symmetry.space_group_name_H-M   'P 1'
#
loop_
_entity.id
_entity.type
_entity.pdbx_description
1 polymer ?
#
loop_
_entity_poly.entity_id
_entity_poly.type
_entity_poly.pdbx_seq_one_letter_code
_entity_poly.pdbx_strand_id
1 'polypeptide(L)'
;MLSHFEAQRKSGQDLPIDPGELSRVDSERFRNPPEYPSRAGVEWLFQRYPEVISREGVRTARFVDWMRPSAMPDLMKKIGTLKEPLAKGEKVLLQIGNRFPAERIDVAKKFVMISPSAVGGDAAPLGWCLNGTTGVFV
;
A
#
# COMPACT_ATOMS: atom_id res chain seq x y z
N MET A 1 1.07 0.34 7.66
CA MET A 1 2.44 0.66 8.13
C MET A 1 2.80 1.98 7.51
N LEU A 2 2.86 3.03 8.32
CA LEU A 2 3.24 4.36 7.87
C LEU A 2 4.78 4.42 7.86
N SER A 3 5.36 3.98 6.74
CA SER A 3 6.80 4.01 6.48
C SER A 3 7.10 4.92 5.32
N HIS A 4 8.15 5.74 5.48
CA HIS A 4 8.80 6.40 4.36
C HIS A 4 9.38 5.34 3.41
N PHE A 5 9.18 5.53 2.12
CA PHE A 5 9.54 4.53 1.11
C PHE A 5 10.07 5.23 -0.13
N GLU A 6 11.33 4.94 -0.46
CA GLU A 6 12.00 5.42 -1.65
C GLU A 6 12.60 4.24 -2.42
N ALA A 7 12.50 4.31 -3.75
CA ALA A 7 13.08 3.34 -4.65
C ALA A 7 14.00 4.04 -5.63
N GLN A 8 15.20 3.49 -5.81
CA GLN A 8 16.21 4.03 -6.71
C GLN A 8 16.83 2.89 -7.52
N ARG A 9 17.10 3.14 -8.80
CA ARG A 9 17.97 2.26 -9.59
C ARG A 9 19.38 2.33 -9.02
N LYS A 10 20.17 1.27 -9.16
CA LYS A 10 21.58 1.28 -8.75
C LYS A 10 22.42 2.37 -9.46
N SER A 11 21.95 2.88 -10.60
CA SER A 11 22.52 4.03 -11.31
C SER A 11 22.31 5.38 -10.60
N GLY A 12 21.55 5.43 -9.51
CA GLY A 12 21.18 6.65 -8.80
C GLY A 12 19.95 7.36 -9.37
N GLN A 13 19.27 6.76 -10.35
CA GLN A 13 18.02 7.28 -10.89
C GLN A 13 16.85 6.94 -9.96
N ASP A 14 16.07 7.95 -9.57
CA ASP A 14 14.85 7.75 -8.78
C ASP A 14 13.80 6.99 -9.58
N LEU A 15 13.15 6.03 -8.91
CA LEU A 15 12.00 5.30 -9.46
C LEU A 15 10.72 5.88 -8.86
N PRO A 16 9.96 6.68 -9.63
CA PRO A 16 8.76 7.31 -9.10
C PRO A 16 7.71 6.25 -8.73
N ILE A 17 7.29 6.29 -7.47
CA ILE A 17 6.24 5.43 -6.92
C ILE A 17 4.95 6.25 -6.90
N ASP A 18 3.95 5.80 -7.65
CA ASP A 18 2.62 6.36 -7.61
C ASP A 18 1.87 5.83 -6.37
N PRO A 19 1.47 6.66 -5.40
CA PRO A 19 0.65 6.21 -4.28
C PRO A 19 -0.75 5.74 -4.72
N GLY A 20 -1.17 6.06 -5.94
CA GLY A 20 -2.50 5.76 -6.48
C GLY A 20 -3.52 6.84 -6.13
N GLU A 21 -4.70 6.69 -6.73
CA GLU A 21 -5.82 7.60 -6.53
C GLU A 21 -6.87 6.97 -5.60
N LEU A 22 -7.61 7.83 -4.91
CA LEU A 22 -8.76 7.40 -4.11
C LEU A 22 -9.89 6.92 -5.02
N SER A 23 -10.56 5.83 -4.61
CA SER A 23 -11.81 5.46 -5.27
C SER A 23 -12.87 6.55 -5.08
N ARG A 24 -13.83 6.65 -6.00
CA ARG A 24 -14.92 7.64 -5.89
C ARG A 24 -15.65 7.54 -4.55
N VAL A 25 -16.01 6.32 -4.14
CA VAL A 25 -16.71 6.05 -2.87
C VAL A 25 -15.88 6.50 -1.67
N ASP A 26 -14.57 6.23 -1.69
CA ASP A 26 -13.70 6.64 -0.58
C ASP A 26 -13.53 8.16 -0.54
N SER A 27 -13.41 8.82 -1.68
CA SER A 27 -13.30 10.28 -1.76
C SER A 27 -14.54 10.99 -1.18
N GLU A 28 -15.71 10.37 -1.28
CA GLU A 28 -16.95 10.90 -0.73
C GLU A 28 -17.05 10.67 0.79
N ARG A 29 -16.56 9.52 1.28
CA ARG A 29 -16.62 9.09 2.68
C ARG A 29 -15.55 9.73 3.57
N PHE A 30 -14.31 9.80 3.09
CA PHE A 30 -13.18 10.33 3.86
C PHE A 30 -13.05 11.83 3.68
N ARG A 31 -13.48 12.59 4.69
CA ARG A 31 -13.41 14.06 4.70
C ARG A 31 -12.70 14.54 5.95
N ASN A 32 -11.81 15.51 5.78
CA ASN A 32 -11.28 16.25 6.92
C ASN A 32 -12.42 17.05 7.58
N PRO A 33 -12.43 17.19 8.90
CA PRO A 33 -13.40 18.03 9.58
C PRO A 33 -13.23 19.51 9.17
N PRO A 34 -14.26 20.36 9.31
CA PRO A 34 -14.21 21.76 8.89
C PRO A 34 -13.07 22.57 9.52
N GLU A 35 -12.65 22.22 10.75
CA GLU A 35 -11.60 22.94 11.47
C GLU A 35 -10.17 22.47 11.13
N TYR A 36 -10.03 21.49 10.24
CA TYR A 36 -8.74 21.00 9.79
C TYR A 36 -8.07 22.01 8.82
N PRO A 37 -6.75 22.26 8.90
CA PRO A 37 -5.76 21.62 9.78
C PRO A 37 -5.37 22.46 11.01
N SER A 38 -6.18 23.44 11.43
CA SER A 38 -5.71 24.54 12.30
C SER A 38 -6.50 24.71 13.60
N ARG A 39 -7.30 23.72 14.01
CA ARG A 39 -8.03 23.75 15.29
C ARG A 39 -7.06 23.89 16.48
N ALA A 40 -7.27 24.93 17.29
CA ALA A 40 -6.49 25.16 18.50
C ALA A 40 -6.62 23.99 19.49
N GLY A 41 -5.50 23.61 20.12
CA GLY A 41 -5.46 22.51 21.09
C GLY A 41 -5.53 21.11 20.49
N VAL A 42 -5.48 20.97 19.16
CA VAL A 42 -5.44 19.67 18.47
C VAL A 42 -4.13 19.54 17.71
N GLU A 43 -3.50 18.38 17.85
CA GLU A 43 -2.32 18.00 17.08
C GLU A 43 -2.71 16.94 16.04
N TRP A 44 -2.46 17.25 14.77
CA TRP A 44 -2.82 16.41 13.64
C TRP A 44 -1.67 15.48 13.26
N LEU A 45 -2.01 14.35 12.64
CA LEU A 45 -1.01 13.34 12.28
C LEU A 45 0.09 13.86 11.35
N PHE A 46 -0.22 14.75 10.41
CA PHE A 46 0.78 15.35 9.52
C PHE A 46 1.78 16.24 10.26
N GLN A 47 1.44 16.76 11.44
CA GLN A 47 2.35 17.56 12.27
C GLN A 47 3.37 16.66 12.98
N ARG A 48 2.95 15.45 13.37
CA ARG A 48 3.82 14.45 14.00
C ARG A 48 4.64 13.62 13.01
N TYR A 49 4.06 13.34 11.84
CA TYR A 49 4.64 12.45 10.83
C TYR A 49 4.54 13.07 9.43
N PRO A 50 5.16 14.24 9.20
CA PRO A 50 5.03 14.99 7.94
C PRO A 50 5.58 14.23 6.73
N GLU A 51 6.56 13.36 6.93
CA GLU A 51 7.12 12.50 5.88
C GLU A 51 6.24 11.31 5.49
N VAL A 52 5.19 10.99 6.26
CA VAL A 52 4.30 9.86 5.93
C VAL A 52 2.88 10.28 5.63
N ILE A 53 2.36 11.31 6.30
CA ILE A 53 1.02 11.84 6.07
C ILE A 53 1.16 13.29 5.62
N SER A 54 0.69 13.58 4.42
CA SER A 54 0.68 14.94 3.89
C SER A 54 -0.32 15.80 4.67
N ARG A 55 -0.18 17.12 4.54
CA ARG A 55 -1.15 18.07 5.10
C ARG A 55 -2.57 17.88 4.55
N GLU A 56 -2.75 17.13 3.46
CA GLU A 56 -4.09 16.79 2.92
C GLU A 56 -4.87 15.84 3.85
N GLY A 57 -4.21 15.21 4.83
CA GLY A 57 -4.85 14.43 5.88
C GLY A 57 -5.52 13.18 5.35
N VAL A 58 -6.81 13.01 5.63
CA VAL A 58 -7.56 11.80 5.27
C VAL A 58 -7.85 11.68 3.76
N ARG A 59 -7.44 12.67 2.97
CA ARG A 59 -7.64 12.72 1.51
C ARG A 59 -6.51 12.05 0.71
N THR A 60 -5.54 11.44 1.37
CA THR A 60 -4.47 10.70 0.70
C THR A 60 -4.85 9.23 0.50
N ALA A 61 -4.53 8.65 -0.66
CA ALA A 61 -4.80 7.24 -0.97
C ALA A 61 -4.20 6.29 0.06
N ARG A 62 -2.95 6.54 0.47
CA ARG A 62 -2.24 5.76 1.48
C ARG A 62 -2.93 5.77 2.84
N PHE A 63 -3.46 6.92 3.27
CA PHE A 63 -4.18 7.01 4.54
C PHE A 63 -5.48 6.19 4.49
N VAL A 64 -6.26 6.37 3.42
CA VAL A 64 -7.52 5.64 3.24
C VAL A 64 -7.29 4.14 3.18
N ASP A 65 -6.32 3.67 2.39
CA ASP A 65 -6.01 2.24 2.29
C ASP A 65 -5.64 1.62 3.63
N TRP A 66 -4.96 2.39 4.49
CA TRP A 66 -4.66 1.98 5.85
C TRP A 66 -5.92 1.91 6.74
N MET A 67 -6.83 2.88 6.59
CA MET A 67 -8.08 2.93 7.37
C MET A 67 -9.11 1.88 6.96
N ARG A 68 -9.00 1.29 5.77
CA ARG A 68 -9.87 0.18 5.35
C ARG A 68 -9.53 -1.09 6.15
N PRO A 69 -10.45 -1.65 6.95
CA PRO A 69 -10.18 -2.91 7.63
C PRO A 69 -9.93 -4.03 6.64
N SER A 70 -9.00 -4.93 6.99
CA SER A 70 -8.79 -6.17 6.23
C SER A 70 -9.66 -7.28 6.82
N ALA A 71 -10.15 -8.18 5.96
CA ALA A 71 -10.97 -9.31 6.40
C ALA A 71 -10.16 -10.43 7.09
N MET A 72 -8.85 -10.49 6.82
CA MET A 72 -7.95 -11.54 7.29
C MET A 72 -6.87 -10.97 8.23
N PRO A 73 -6.35 -11.78 9.18
CA PRO A 73 -5.27 -11.37 10.09
C PRO A 73 -3.97 -11.10 9.35
N ASP A 74 -3.66 -11.91 8.34
CA ASP A 74 -2.59 -11.66 7.39
C ASP A 74 -3.09 -10.66 6.34
N LEU A 75 -2.54 -9.44 6.38
CA LEU A 75 -2.95 -8.37 5.49
C LEU A 75 -1.80 -7.85 4.65
N MET A 76 -2.13 -7.48 3.41
CA MET A 76 -1.25 -6.76 2.51
C MET A 76 -1.88 -5.39 2.22
N LYS A 77 -1.09 -4.34 2.32
CA LYS A 77 -1.51 -2.97 2.00
C LYS A 77 -0.61 -2.41 0.92
N LYS A 78 -1.23 -1.83 -0.11
CA LYS A 78 -0.50 -1.23 -1.23
C LYS A 78 0.18 0.06 -0.75
N ILE A 79 1.47 0.18 -1.03
CA ILE A 79 2.26 1.39 -0.75
C ILE A 79 2.26 2.31 -1.98
N GLY A 80 2.29 1.72 -3.18
CA GLY A 80 2.20 2.40 -4.45
C GLY A 80 2.48 1.45 -5.61
N THR A 81 2.56 2.02 -6.82
CA THR A 81 2.89 1.33 -8.06
C THR A 81 4.07 2.03 -8.73
N LEU A 82 5.04 1.25 -9.20
CA LEU A 82 6.11 1.77 -10.05
C LEU A 82 5.51 2.12 -11.41
N LYS A 83 5.70 3.37 -11.86
CA LYS A 83 5.25 3.79 -13.20
C LYS A 83 6.13 3.24 -14.31
N GLU A 84 7.37 2.93 -13.99
CA GLU A 84 8.36 2.43 -14.93
C GLU A 84 8.52 0.91 -14.83
N PRO A 85 8.62 0.20 -15.96
CA PRO A 85 8.95 -1.21 -15.94
C PRO A 85 10.38 -1.43 -15.45
N LEU A 86 10.58 -2.54 -14.74
CA LEU A 86 11.89 -3.01 -14.32
C LEU A 86 12.41 -4.05 -15.32
N ALA A 87 13.65 -3.86 -15.78
CA ALA A 87 14.27 -4.83 -16.67
C ALA A 87 14.70 -6.09 -15.89
N LYS A 88 14.72 -7.24 -16.56
CA LYS A 88 15.21 -8.48 -15.95
C LYS A 88 16.68 -8.31 -15.55
N GLY A 89 16.99 -8.67 -14.30
CA GLY A 89 18.35 -8.58 -13.76
C GLY A 89 18.75 -7.19 -13.26
N GLU A 90 17.87 -6.21 -13.38
CA GLU A 90 18.08 -4.87 -12.83
C GLU A 90 18.11 -4.90 -11.30
N LYS A 91 19.05 -4.15 -10.71
CA LYS A 91 19.17 -4.00 -9.26
C LYS A 91 18.53 -2.68 -8.82
N VAL A 92 17.53 -2.79 -7.97
CA VAL A 92 16.84 -1.66 -7.33
C VAL A 92 17.25 -1.59 -5.87
N LEU A 93 17.60 -0.41 -5.41
CA LEU A 93 17.80 -0.10 -4.00
C LEU A 93 16.47 0.39 -3.42
N LEU A 94 16.02 -0.27 -2.36
CA LEU A 94 14.80 0.10 -1.63
C LEU A 94 15.20 0.61 -0.25
N GLN A 95 14.82 1.85 0.04
CA GLN A 95 15.01 2.44 1.36
C GLN A 95 13.67 2.43 2.08
N ILE A 96 13.59 1.66 3.17
CA ILE A 96 12.37 1.48 3.96
C ILE A 96 12.60 2.00 5.38
N GLY A 97 11.92 3.08 5.75
CA GLY A 97 11.95 3.61 7.11
C GLY A 97 11.17 2.70 8.08
N ASN A 98 11.86 2.00 8.97
CA ASN A 98 11.21 1.12 9.96
C ASN A 98 10.75 1.91 11.19
N ARG A 99 9.47 2.31 11.23
CA ARG A 99 8.89 3.11 12.34
C ARG A 99 7.84 2.38 13.16
N PHE A 100 7.36 1.24 12.67
CA PHE A 100 6.34 0.45 13.36
C PHE A 100 7.00 -0.66 14.18
N PRO A 101 6.88 -0.67 15.52
CA PRO A 101 7.58 -1.61 16.40
C PRO A 101 6.92 -2.98 16.41
N ALA A 102 7.03 -3.71 15.30
CA ALA A 102 6.43 -5.02 15.10
C ALA A 102 6.92 -6.09 16.10
N GLU A 103 8.19 -5.99 16.51
CA GLU A 103 8.82 -6.88 17.49
C GLU A 103 8.14 -6.83 18.87
N ARG A 104 7.52 -5.69 19.22
CA ARG A 104 6.85 -5.54 20.52
C ARG A 104 5.47 -6.19 20.59
N ILE A 105 4.92 -6.59 19.45
CA ILE A 105 3.55 -7.11 19.33
C ILE A 105 3.49 -8.46 18.61
N ASP A 106 4.63 -9.15 18.52
CA ASP A 106 4.77 -10.48 17.91
C ASP A 106 4.16 -10.58 16.49
N VAL A 107 4.37 -9.53 15.67
CA VAL A 107 3.92 -9.53 14.27
C VAL A 107 5.10 -9.53 13.30
N ALA A 108 4.95 -10.26 12.20
CA ALA A 108 5.90 -10.22 11.10
C ALA A 108 5.49 -9.14 10.08
N LYS A 109 6.49 -8.48 9.48
CA LYS A 109 6.29 -7.55 8.36
C LYS A 109 7.12 -8.01 7.18
N LYS A 110 6.50 -8.02 6.01
CA LYS A 110 7.15 -8.40 4.76
C LYS A 110 6.94 -7.31 3.73
N PHE A 111 7.98 -7.02 2.96
CA PHE A 111 7.85 -6.21 1.76
C PHE A 111 7.63 -7.16 0.58
N VAL A 112 6.59 -6.90 -0.21
CA VAL A 112 6.22 -7.74 -1.34
C VAL A 112 6.08 -6.87 -2.58
N MET A 113 6.76 -7.28 -3.65
CA MET A 113 6.61 -6.70 -4.98
C MET A 113 5.83 -7.68 -5.84
N ILE A 114 4.75 -7.21 -6.44
CA ILE A 114 3.86 -8.04 -7.27
C ILE A 114 3.66 -7.38 -8.63
N SER A 115 3.67 -8.19 -9.68
CA SER A 115 3.13 -7.84 -11.00
C SER A 115 1.75 -8.46 -11.11
N PRO A 116 0.66 -7.69 -10.95
CA PRO A 116 -0.66 -8.28 -10.90
C PRO A 116 -1.07 -8.90 -12.24
N SER A 117 -1.75 -10.03 -12.17
CA SER A 117 -2.41 -10.68 -13.32
C SER A 117 -3.83 -10.11 -13.49
N ALA A 118 -4.57 -10.57 -14.52
CA ALA A 118 -5.96 -10.16 -14.74
C ALA A 118 -6.89 -10.44 -13.54
N VAL A 119 -6.51 -11.37 -12.67
CA VAL A 119 -7.23 -11.76 -11.44
C VAL A 119 -6.56 -11.23 -10.17
N GLY A 120 -5.66 -10.25 -10.32
CA GLY A 120 -4.93 -9.62 -9.23
C GLY A 120 -3.64 -10.34 -8.91
N GLY A 121 -3.71 -11.48 -8.21
CA GLY A 121 -2.53 -12.21 -7.74
C GLY A 121 -2.20 -13.48 -8.52
N ASP A 122 -1.38 -14.34 -7.91
CA ASP A 122 -1.35 -15.74 -8.27
C ASP A 122 -2.68 -16.38 -7.85
N ALA A 123 -3.41 -16.92 -8.82
CA ALA A 123 -4.75 -17.46 -8.66
C ALA A 123 -4.83 -18.93 -9.11
N ALA A 124 -3.72 -19.67 -9.06
CA ALA A 124 -3.73 -21.12 -9.31
C ALA A 124 -4.87 -21.88 -8.59
N PRO A 125 -5.26 -21.55 -7.33
CA PRO A 125 -6.40 -22.19 -6.67
C PRO A 125 -7.74 -21.93 -7.36
N LEU A 126 -7.96 -20.72 -7.89
CA LEU A 126 -9.18 -20.39 -8.63
C LEU A 126 -9.24 -21.19 -9.94
N GLY A 127 -8.10 -21.34 -10.63
CA GLY A 127 -8.00 -22.18 -11.82
C GLY A 127 -8.33 -23.65 -11.54
N TRP A 128 -7.89 -24.19 -10.40
CA TRP A 128 -8.25 -25.54 -9.98
C TRP A 128 -9.76 -25.67 -9.69
N CYS A 129 -10.36 -24.73 -8.97
CA CYS A 129 -11.80 -24.73 -8.69
C CYS A 129 -12.65 -24.67 -9.97
N LEU A 130 -12.23 -23.90 -10.98
CA LEU A 130 -12.96 -23.76 -12.24
C LEU A 130 -12.79 -24.97 -13.18
N ASN A 131 -11.61 -25.59 -13.18
CA ASN A 131 -11.34 -26.75 -14.06
C ASN A 131 -11.69 -28.09 -13.40
N GLY A 132 -11.86 -28.15 -12.09
CA GLY A 132 -12.19 -29.36 -11.32
C GLY A 132 -13.58 -29.97 -11.59
N THR A 133 -14.39 -29.38 -12.48
CA THR A 133 -15.71 -29.91 -12.90
C THR A 133 -15.70 -30.66 -14.23
N THR A 134 -14.56 -30.75 -14.93
CA THR A 134 -14.47 -31.46 -16.24
C THR A 134 -13.77 -32.83 -16.17
N GLY A 135 -13.78 -33.47 -14.99
CA GLY A 135 -13.15 -34.77 -14.75
C GLY A 135 -14.09 -35.82 -14.14
N VAL A 136 -15.29 -36.01 -14.71
CA VAL A 136 -16.05 -37.27 -14.54
C VAL A 136 -16.42 -37.76 -15.94
N PHE A 137 -15.58 -38.60 -16.51
CA PHE A 137 -15.97 -39.53 -17.56
C PHE A 137 -15.95 -40.92 -16.92
N VAL A 138 -17.14 -41.50 -16.73
CA VAL A 138 -17.35 -42.94 -16.57
C VAL A 138 -17.28 -43.59 -17.95
#